data_AF-A0A956FZC4-F1
#
_entry.id   AF-A0A956FZC4-F1
#
_cell.length_a   1.000
_cell.length_b   1.000
_cell.length_c   1.000
_cell.angle_alpha   90.00
_cell.angle_beta   90.00
_cell.angle_gamma   90.00
#
_symmetry.space_group_name_H-M   'P 1'
#
loop_
_entity.id
_entity.type
_entity.pdbx_description
1 polymer ?
#
loop_
_entity_poly.entity_id
_entity_poly.type
_entity_poly.pdbx_seq_one_letter_code
_entity_poly.pdbx_strand_id
1 'polypeptide(L)'
;MGAAGVTLHYATTTTTHAPPGAQPPREPERQEGALRISVAADELIVDDGESVARFDFAARRRTILDTKTRTTRESSLLAHVQDREVGMASALHVLEVMRAAGAIDEVAYWSVEAAYAMLWRGEGGDEEGLIIRDVTDDGWCWRVGERELTRVRVGDERPPSPSRALLRLMEYGLRVHPTIAAQVAELGVIPAVLTSDDHFVLQHRVRRLELTRLVPEALDFAALTAGCEPEPPADEALALLRRSPDEPSDFRLDDAREALGRGARVEALLAVFAHNWAFVANTGELVAEIFKRAGWFSPVKRILKLVSRASSEGEVEKQLTGLEKLRAKAGRYDYALDVLLGEKLVERDAIAEANAAFASALRRDPGLAATWVSLGRTYTAQRRYADGWDCFERADQLCPQHPVVGDIHKLDAGLRARHGYLF
;
A
#
# COMPACT_ATOMS: atom_id res chain seq x y z
N MET A 1 -25.09 -8.29 22.78
CA MET A 1 -24.07 -7.83 23.76
C MET A 1 -22.73 -7.96 23.07
N GLY A 2 -22.18 -6.87 22.54
CA GLY A 2 -20.89 -6.90 21.83
C GLY A 2 -19.78 -7.32 22.80
N ALA A 3 -18.86 -8.18 22.36
CA ALA A 3 -17.74 -8.59 23.19
C ALA A 3 -16.98 -7.34 23.66
N ALA A 4 -16.88 -7.14 24.98
CA ALA A 4 -16.11 -6.04 25.56
C ALA A 4 -14.63 -6.23 25.17
N GLY A 5 -14.05 -5.25 24.48
CA GLY A 5 -12.61 -5.24 24.18
C GLY A 5 -11.78 -4.96 25.43
N VAL A 6 -10.49 -5.29 25.38
CA VAL A 6 -9.53 -5.08 26.48
C VAL A 6 -8.38 -4.21 26.01
N THR A 7 -7.76 -3.45 26.93
CA THR A 7 -6.56 -2.66 26.65
C THR A 7 -5.35 -3.23 27.40
N LEU A 8 -4.27 -3.48 26.67
CA LEU A 8 -2.99 -3.99 27.14
C LEU A 8 -1.96 -2.87 27.16
N HIS A 9 -1.27 -2.69 28.29
CA HIS A 9 -0.19 -1.72 28.44
C HIS A 9 1.15 -2.42 28.48
N TYR A 10 1.98 -2.24 27.46
CA TYR A 10 3.33 -2.76 27.40
C TYR A 10 4.35 -1.66 27.68
N ALA A 11 5.33 -1.95 28.53
CA ALA A 11 6.62 -1.25 28.53
C ALA A 11 7.48 -1.86 27.42
N THR A 12 8.13 -1.01 26.62
CA THR A 12 8.97 -1.47 25.51
C THR A 12 10.42 -1.10 25.77
N THR A 13 11.32 -2.01 25.43
CA THR A 13 12.75 -1.78 25.38
C THR A 13 13.27 -2.32 24.06
N THR A 14 13.95 -1.47 23.30
CA THR A 14 14.62 -1.87 22.06
C THR A 14 16.11 -1.65 22.25
N THR A 15 16.90 -2.69 22.00
CA THR A 15 18.35 -2.66 22.06
C THR A 15 18.90 -2.93 20.65
N THR A 16 19.66 -1.98 20.11
CA THR A 16 20.27 -2.09 18.77
C THR A 16 21.77 -2.35 18.92
N HIS A 17 22.24 -3.45 18.33
CA HIS A 17 23.63 -3.86 18.36
C HIS A 17 24.35 -3.51 17.04
N ALA A 18 25.67 -3.33 17.12
CA ALA A 18 26.49 -3.12 15.93
C ALA A 18 26.48 -4.37 15.04
N PRO A 19 26.48 -4.21 13.70
CA PRO A 19 26.52 -5.34 12.80
C PRO A 19 27.85 -6.13 12.94
N PRO A 20 27.85 -7.45 12.66
CA PRO A 20 29.06 -8.26 12.72
C PRO A 20 30.16 -7.68 11.82
N GLY A 21 31.39 -7.53 12.35
CA GLY A 21 32.55 -7.04 11.58
C GLY A 21 32.71 -5.52 11.49
N ALA A 22 31.89 -4.74 12.20
CA ALA A 22 32.14 -3.31 12.38
C ALA A 22 33.43 -3.06 13.21
N GLN A 23 33.97 -1.84 13.12
CA GLN A 23 34.97 -1.27 14.06
C GLN A 23 34.60 -1.55 15.53
N PRO A 24 35.55 -1.46 16.50
CA PRO A 24 35.39 -2.05 17.84
C PRO A 24 33.99 -1.87 18.43
N PRO A 25 33.45 -2.91 19.11
CA PRO A 25 32.04 -3.00 19.45
C PRO A 25 31.59 -1.71 20.13
N ARG A 26 30.71 -0.96 19.45
CA ARG A 26 30.02 0.18 20.06
C ARG A 26 29.07 -0.35 21.12
N GLU A 27 28.94 0.39 22.22
CA GLU A 27 27.90 0.09 23.20
C GLU A 27 26.54 0.04 22.49
N PRO A 28 25.69 -0.94 22.82
CA PRO A 28 24.39 -1.06 22.17
C PRO A 28 23.52 0.13 22.52
N GLU A 29 22.82 0.65 21.52
CA GLU A 29 21.88 1.75 21.71
C GLU A 29 20.59 1.21 22.32
N ARG A 30 20.13 1.82 23.42
CA ARG A 30 18.93 1.38 24.13
C ARG A 30 17.86 2.47 24.10
N GLN A 31 16.67 2.11 23.65
CA GLN A 31 15.49 2.96 23.62
C GLN A 31 14.38 2.34 24.48
N GLU A 32 13.75 3.16 25.33
CA GLU A 32 12.61 2.77 26.14
C GLU A 32 11.34 3.50 25.67
N GLY A 33 10.18 2.85 25.85
CA GLY A 33 8.90 3.41 25.47
C GLY A 33 7.72 2.68 26.11
N ALA A 34 6.52 3.02 25.66
CA ALA A 34 5.29 2.38 26.09
C ALA A 34 4.36 2.16 24.89
N LEU A 35 3.52 1.15 24.97
CA LEU A 35 2.56 0.79 23.94
C LEU A 35 1.22 0.45 24.59
N ARG A 36 0.14 1.08 24.14
CA ARG A 36 -1.23 0.73 24.53
C ARG A 36 -1.91 0.03 23.36
N ILE A 37 -2.43 -1.17 23.58
CA ILE A 37 -3.11 -1.94 22.54
C ILE A 37 -4.51 -2.31 22.99
N SER A 38 -5.52 -1.75 22.33
CA SER A 38 -6.91 -2.17 22.49
C SER A 38 -7.23 -3.29 21.51
N VAL A 39 -7.78 -4.38 22.01
CA VAL A 39 -8.12 -5.58 21.23
C VAL A 39 -9.61 -5.87 21.37
N ALA A 40 -10.31 -5.92 20.25
CA ALA A 40 -11.71 -6.35 20.16
C ALA A 40 -11.87 -7.39 19.03
N ALA A 41 -13.10 -7.89 18.83
CA ALA A 41 -13.37 -8.93 17.84
C ALA A 41 -12.92 -8.54 16.42
N ASP A 42 -13.31 -7.34 15.95
CA ASP A 42 -13.05 -6.83 14.60
C ASP A 42 -12.30 -5.50 14.56
N GLU A 43 -11.68 -5.13 15.68
CA GLU A 43 -10.93 -3.90 15.82
C GLU A 43 -9.66 -4.10 16.63
N LEU A 44 -8.59 -3.42 16.20
CA LEU A 44 -7.34 -3.29 16.95
C LEU A 44 -6.94 -1.83 16.96
N ILE A 45 -6.61 -1.28 18.13
CA ILE A 45 -6.04 0.06 18.25
C ILE A 45 -4.65 -0.07 18.86
N VAL A 46 -3.65 0.49 18.21
CA VAL A 46 -2.25 0.49 18.64
C VAL A 46 -1.82 1.93 18.84
N ASP A 47 -1.46 2.29 20.06
CA ASP A 47 -0.98 3.63 20.43
C ASP A 47 0.43 3.53 21.01
N ASP A 48 1.40 4.04 20.26
CA ASP A 48 2.82 4.07 20.62
C ASP A 48 3.27 5.39 21.26
N GLY A 49 2.31 6.29 21.54
CA GLY A 49 2.54 7.62 22.09
C GLY A 49 2.86 8.70 21.05
N GLU A 50 3.32 8.34 19.85
CA GLU A 50 3.53 9.26 18.73
C GLU A 50 2.35 9.23 17.75
N SER A 51 1.78 8.06 17.53
CA SER A 51 0.64 7.83 16.66
C SER A 51 -0.33 6.82 17.25
N VAL A 52 -1.60 6.91 16.83
CA VAL A 52 -2.62 5.90 17.15
C VAL A 52 -3.13 5.29 15.86
N ALA A 53 -2.85 4.01 15.64
CA ALA A 53 -3.35 3.25 14.50
C ALA A 53 -4.57 2.41 14.90
N ARG A 54 -5.72 2.68 14.31
CA ARG A 54 -6.93 1.85 14.36
C ARG A 54 -7.01 0.98 13.11
N PHE A 55 -7.18 -0.32 13.30
CA PHE A 55 -7.47 -1.29 12.26
C PHE A 55 -8.92 -1.73 12.43
N ASP A 56 -9.78 -1.40 11.46
CA ASP A 56 -11.16 -1.86 11.38
C ASP A 56 -11.20 -2.98 10.33
N PHE A 57 -11.21 -4.22 10.81
CA PHE A 57 -11.08 -5.38 9.91
C PHE A 57 -12.40 -5.69 9.19
N ALA A 58 -13.54 -5.31 9.78
CA ALA A 58 -14.83 -5.46 9.14
C ALA A 58 -14.97 -4.48 7.95
N ALA A 59 -14.59 -3.21 8.15
CA ALA A 59 -14.55 -2.21 7.09
C ALA A 59 -13.33 -2.34 6.18
N ARG A 60 -12.32 -3.14 6.57
CA ARG A 60 -11.01 -3.27 5.90
C ARG A 60 -10.30 -1.92 5.77
N ARG A 61 -10.36 -1.12 6.83
CA ARG A 61 -9.75 0.21 6.89
C ARG A 61 -8.68 0.28 7.97
N ARG A 62 -7.70 1.15 7.75
CA ARG A 62 -6.73 1.56 8.75
C ARG A 62 -6.81 3.08 8.90
N THR A 63 -7.04 3.57 10.11
CA THR A 63 -6.95 5.01 10.43
C THR A 63 -5.72 5.26 11.30
N ILE A 64 -4.88 6.21 10.90
CA ILE A 64 -3.74 6.67 11.70
C ILE A 64 -4.05 8.08 12.20
N LEU A 65 -3.97 8.29 13.50
CA LEU A 65 -3.90 9.60 14.14
C LEU A 65 -2.42 9.94 14.37
N ASP A 66 -1.96 11.05 13.79
CA ASP A 66 -0.70 11.67 14.19
C ASP A 66 -0.98 12.59 15.40
N THR A 67 -0.39 12.26 16.55
CA THR A 67 -0.70 12.95 17.81
C THR A 67 -0.10 14.35 17.87
N LYS A 68 0.98 14.62 17.13
CA LYS A 68 1.70 15.90 17.12
C LYS A 68 0.95 16.93 16.30
N THR A 69 0.51 16.54 15.11
CA THR A 69 -0.23 17.41 14.17
C THR A 69 -1.74 17.40 14.41
N ARG A 70 -2.25 16.44 15.20
CA ARG A 70 -3.67 16.17 15.42
C ARG A 70 -4.42 15.95 14.10
N THR A 71 -3.79 15.19 13.20
CA THR A 71 -4.40 14.84 11.92
C THR A 71 -4.71 13.36 11.82
N THR A 72 -5.77 13.01 11.10
CA THR A 72 -6.16 11.62 10.85
C THR A 72 -6.09 11.26 9.37
N ARG A 73 -5.52 10.08 9.08
CA ARG A 73 -5.50 9.49 7.73
C ARG A 73 -6.11 8.11 7.76
N GLU A 74 -7.28 7.97 7.15
CA GLU A 74 -7.89 6.66 6.89
C GLU A 74 -7.44 6.16 5.51
N SER A 75 -7.05 4.90 5.40
CA SER A 75 -6.69 4.24 4.13
C SER A 75 -7.11 2.77 4.10
N SER A 76 -7.05 2.16 2.93
CA SER A 76 -7.36 0.75 2.73
C SER A 76 -6.41 -0.17 3.51
N LEU A 77 -6.93 -1.25 4.11
CA LEU A 77 -6.08 -2.29 4.70
C LEU A 77 -5.20 -2.97 3.63
N LEU A 78 -5.65 -2.99 2.37
CA LEU A 78 -4.85 -3.47 1.23
C LEU A 78 -3.59 -2.65 1.02
N ALA A 79 -3.66 -1.32 1.18
CA ALA A 79 -2.50 -0.45 1.11
C ALA A 79 -1.47 -0.79 2.20
N HIS A 80 -1.95 -1.06 3.41
CA HIS A 80 -1.09 -1.47 4.52
C HIS A 80 -0.38 -2.80 4.26
N VAL A 81 -1.09 -3.79 3.71
CA VAL A 81 -0.50 -5.09 3.39
C VAL A 81 0.46 -4.98 2.20
N GLN A 82 0.13 -4.22 1.16
CA GLN A 82 1.00 -4.01 0.01
C GLN A 82 2.32 -3.31 0.41
N ASP A 83 2.25 -2.25 1.21
CA ASP A 83 3.43 -1.54 1.70
C ASP A 83 4.43 -2.48 2.37
N ARG A 84 3.85 -3.30 3.26
CA ARG A 84 4.56 -4.26 4.07
C ARG A 84 5.14 -5.39 3.17
N GLU A 85 4.44 -5.81 2.11
CA GLU A 85 4.90 -6.83 1.14
C GLU A 85 6.08 -6.32 0.31
N VAL A 86 6.00 -5.08 -0.19
CA VAL A 86 7.09 -4.48 -0.97
C VAL A 86 8.31 -4.21 -0.09
N GLY A 87 8.12 -3.82 1.17
CA GLY A 87 9.20 -3.71 2.15
C GLY A 87 9.91 -5.05 2.36
N MET A 88 9.14 -6.12 2.56
CA MET A 88 9.68 -7.48 2.68
C MET A 88 10.44 -7.91 1.42
N ALA A 89 9.86 -7.72 0.23
CA ALA A 89 10.50 -8.06 -1.04
C ALA A 89 11.83 -7.29 -1.25
N SER A 90 11.87 -6.01 -0.87
CA SER A 90 13.09 -5.21 -0.91
C SER A 90 14.17 -5.76 0.02
N ALA A 91 13.79 -6.21 1.22
CA ALA A 91 14.70 -6.83 2.17
C ALA A 91 15.24 -8.17 1.67
N LEU A 92 14.37 -9.00 1.09
CA LEU A 92 14.75 -10.29 0.51
C LEU A 92 15.73 -10.12 -0.65
N HIS A 93 15.55 -9.11 -1.51
CA HIS A 93 16.49 -8.83 -2.58
C HIS A 93 17.89 -8.49 -2.06
N VAL A 94 18.00 -7.70 -0.97
CA VAL A 94 19.28 -7.43 -0.32
C VAL A 94 19.91 -8.71 0.23
N LEU A 95 19.10 -9.59 0.83
CA LEU A 95 19.58 -10.90 1.29
C LEU A 95 20.12 -11.76 0.16
N GLU A 96 19.44 -11.84 -0.99
CA GLU A 96 19.90 -12.61 -2.14
C GLU A 96 21.28 -12.15 -2.63
N VAL A 97 21.50 -10.82 -2.70
CA VAL A 97 22.80 -10.24 -3.06
C VAL A 97 23.88 -10.63 -2.05
N MET A 98 23.57 -10.56 -0.75
CA MET A 98 24.52 -10.92 0.31
C MET A 98 24.80 -12.43 0.36
N ARG A 99 23.79 -13.27 0.08
CA ARG A 99 23.94 -14.73 -0.02
C ARG A 99 24.90 -15.10 -1.13
N ALA A 100 24.77 -14.46 -2.29
CA ALA A 100 25.68 -14.64 -3.41
C ALA A 100 27.14 -14.25 -3.05
N ALA A 101 27.31 -13.35 -2.08
CA ALA A 101 28.62 -12.97 -1.54
C ALA A 101 29.10 -13.88 -0.38
N GLY A 102 28.33 -14.90 0.02
CA GLY A 102 28.64 -15.80 1.14
C GLY A 102 28.57 -15.11 2.51
N ALA A 103 27.83 -14.01 2.63
CA ALA A 103 27.84 -13.12 3.78
C ALA A 103 26.64 -13.29 4.74
N ILE A 104 25.74 -14.25 4.47
CA ILE A 104 24.59 -14.53 5.34
C ILE A 104 24.36 -16.04 5.50
N ASP A 105 23.76 -16.42 6.63
CA ASP A 105 23.23 -17.76 6.87
C ASP A 105 21.77 -17.87 6.39
N GLU A 106 21.20 -19.07 6.49
CA GLU A 106 19.80 -19.29 6.16
C GLU A 106 18.89 -18.45 7.07
N VAL A 107 19.15 -18.38 8.39
CA VAL A 107 18.31 -17.70 9.41
C VAL A 107 18.00 -16.22 9.10
N ALA A 108 18.77 -15.58 8.22
CA ALA A 108 18.51 -14.23 7.75
C ALA A 108 17.12 -14.05 7.08
N TYR A 109 16.60 -15.06 6.36
CA TYR A 109 15.27 -14.98 5.73
C TYR A 109 14.13 -14.88 6.77
N TRP A 110 14.20 -15.68 7.84
CA TRP A 110 13.27 -15.66 8.96
C TRP A 110 13.29 -14.33 9.73
N SER A 111 14.46 -13.71 9.80
CA SER A 111 14.59 -12.39 10.43
C SER A 111 13.87 -11.31 9.62
N VAL A 112 13.81 -11.45 8.29
CA VAL A 112 13.00 -10.59 7.42
C VAL A 112 11.51 -10.85 7.61
N GLU A 113 11.09 -12.12 7.65
CA GLU A 113 9.69 -12.48 7.92
C GLU A 113 9.21 -11.92 9.26
N ALA A 114 10.03 -12.04 10.31
CA ALA A 114 9.75 -11.47 11.63
C ALA A 114 9.65 -9.93 11.59
N ALA A 115 10.59 -9.23 10.95
CA ALA A 115 10.60 -7.78 10.86
C ALA A 115 9.34 -7.21 10.17
N TYR A 116 8.86 -7.89 9.13
CA TYR A 116 7.66 -7.49 8.41
C TYR A 116 6.36 -8.12 8.94
N ALA A 117 6.47 -9.05 9.89
CA ALA A 117 5.38 -9.92 10.32
C ALA A 117 4.65 -10.52 9.09
N MET A 118 5.44 -11.04 8.15
CA MET A 118 4.93 -11.64 6.91
C MET A 118 5.66 -12.92 6.53
N LEU A 119 4.93 -13.87 5.95
CA LEU A 119 5.51 -15.11 5.43
C LEU A 119 6.00 -14.91 4.00
N TRP A 120 7.19 -15.43 3.73
CA TRP A 120 7.77 -15.53 2.41
C TRP A 120 7.82 -16.99 1.99
N ARG A 121 7.07 -17.33 0.93
CA ARG A 121 6.94 -18.70 0.40
C ARG A 121 7.80 -18.93 -0.86
N GLY A 122 9.02 -18.39 -0.85
CA GLY A 122 9.98 -18.52 -1.96
C GLY A 122 11.06 -19.57 -1.69
N GLU A 123 12.02 -19.70 -2.61
CA GLU A 123 13.19 -20.59 -2.43
C GLU A 123 14.04 -20.18 -1.21
N GLY A 124 13.91 -20.93 -0.11
CA GLY A 124 14.57 -20.64 1.17
C GLY A 124 13.62 -20.21 2.30
N GLY A 125 12.32 -20.02 2.02
CA GLY A 125 11.27 -19.79 3.03
C GLY A 125 10.39 -21.00 3.31
N ASP A 126 10.34 -21.97 2.37
CA ASP A 126 9.48 -23.16 2.45
C ASP A 126 10.14 -24.36 3.16
N GLU A 127 10.49 -24.22 4.43
CA GLU A 127 10.72 -25.39 5.28
C GLU A 127 9.76 -25.38 6.48
N GLU A 128 8.53 -25.82 6.21
CA GLU A 128 7.58 -26.23 7.26
C GLU A 128 8.28 -27.23 8.20
N GLY A 129 8.61 -26.79 9.43
CA GLY A 129 9.24 -27.62 10.45
C GLY A 129 10.59 -27.14 11.00
N LEU A 130 11.18 -26.06 10.47
CA LEU A 130 12.45 -25.52 11.00
C LEU A 130 12.30 -24.65 12.25
N ILE A 131 11.18 -23.93 12.40
CA ILE A 131 10.92 -23.19 13.64
C ILE A 131 10.51 -24.21 14.70
N ILE A 132 11.44 -24.49 15.61
CA ILE A 132 11.24 -25.39 16.73
C ILE A 132 10.74 -24.57 17.91
N ARG A 133 9.62 -25.01 18.50
CA ARG A 133 9.11 -24.49 19.76
C ARG A 133 9.59 -25.39 20.91
N ASP A 134 10.36 -24.80 21.82
CA ASP A 134 10.76 -25.44 23.07
C ASP A 134 9.98 -24.87 24.25
N VAL A 135 9.74 -25.71 25.26
CA VAL A 135 9.13 -25.29 26.53
C VAL A 135 10.24 -24.78 27.45
N THR A 136 10.00 -23.64 28.10
CA THR A 136 10.88 -23.07 29.12
C THR A 136 10.21 -23.15 30.49
N ASP A 137 10.96 -22.84 31.56
CA ASP A 137 10.43 -22.88 32.93
C ASP A 137 9.21 -21.95 33.14
N ASP A 138 9.12 -20.90 32.33
CA ASP A 138 8.17 -19.80 32.46
C ASP A 138 7.36 -19.50 31.18
N GLY A 139 7.45 -20.37 30.16
CA GLY A 139 6.74 -20.23 28.90
C GLY A 139 7.35 -21.02 27.74
N TRP A 140 7.66 -20.33 26.65
CA TRP A 140 8.13 -20.94 25.41
C TRP A 140 9.19 -20.09 24.71
N CYS A 141 10.06 -20.75 23.96
CA CYS A 141 10.92 -20.10 22.99
C CYS A 141 10.80 -20.76 21.61
N TRP A 142 11.01 -19.96 20.58
CA TRP A 142 11.02 -20.39 19.18
C TRP A 142 12.40 -20.11 18.62
N ARG A 143 12.98 -21.11 17.97
CA ARG A 143 14.32 -21.04 17.39
C ARG A 143 14.40 -21.66 16.01
N VAL A 144 15.39 -21.25 15.24
CA VAL A 144 15.83 -21.91 14.01
C VAL A 144 17.30 -22.26 14.20
N GLY A 145 17.64 -23.54 14.07
CA GLY A 145 18.95 -24.05 14.46
C GLY A 145 19.23 -23.78 15.94
N GLU A 146 20.35 -23.13 16.23
CA GLU A 146 20.73 -22.72 17.60
C GLU A 146 20.23 -21.31 17.97
N ARG A 147 19.61 -20.60 17.03
CA ARG A 147 19.27 -19.19 17.19
C ARG A 147 17.83 -18.98 17.63
N GLU A 148 17.66 -18.37 18.80
CA GLU A 148 16.36 -17.96 19.31
C GLU A 148 15.82 -16.76 18.50
N LEU A 149 14.57 -16.87 18.04
CA LEU A 149 13.88 -15.81 17.30
C LEU A 149 12.94 -15.04 18.22
N THR A 150 12.18 -15.76 19.05
CA THR A 150 11.20 -15.16 19.95
C THR A 150 11.10 -15.99 21.22
N ARG A 151 10.94 -15.31 22.35
CA ARG A 151 10.66 -15.91 23.65
C ARG A 151 9.43 -15.26 24.24
N VAL A 152 8.54 -16.09 24.76
CA VAL A 152 7.31 -15.67 25.44
C VAL A 152 7.33 -16.22 26.85
N ARG A 153 7.27 -15.31 27.83
CA ARG A 153 6.93 -15.64 29.21
C ARG A 153 5.43 -15.47 29.40
N VAL A 154 4.81 -16.45 30.05
CA VAL A 154 3.37 -16.45 30.30
C VAL A 154 3.04 -15.53 31.46
N GLY A 155 1.94 -14.79 31.33
CA GLY A 155 1.34 -14.04 32.43
C GLY A 155 0.22 -14.80 33.10
N ASP A 156 -0.12 -14.37 34.32
CA ASP A 156 -1.30 -14.89 35.04
C ASP A 156 -2.64 -14.40 34.43
N GLU A 157 -2.56 -13.43 33.52
CA GLU A 157 -3.72 -12.83 32.88
C GLU A 157 -4.34 -13.76 31.83
N ARG A 158 -5.66 -13.92 31.91
CA ARG A 158 -6.41 -14.76 30.97
C ARG A 158 -6.87 -13.92 29.79
N PRO A 159 -6.60 -14.31 28.54
CA PRO A 159 -7.06 -13.55 27.39
C PRO A 159 -8.58 -13.57 27.28
N PRO A 160 -9.17 -12.60 26.55
CA PRO A 160 -10.44 -12.85 25.89
C PRO A 160 -10.27 -14.12 25.03
N SER A 161 -11.15 -15.12 25.18
CA SER A 161 -11.13 -16.46 24.54
C SER A 161 -10.23 -16.58 23.30
N PRO A 162 -9.41 -17.65 23.12
CA PRO A 162 -8.57 -17.83 21.93
C PRO A 162 -9.39 -17.55 20.67
N SER A 163 -9.01 -16.48 19.98
CA SER A 163 -9.82 -15.87 18.93
C SER A 163 -8.90 -15.14 17.95
N ARG A 164 -9.44 -14.85 16.77
CA ARG A 164 -8.81 -14.01 15.73
C ARG A 164 -8.25 -12.69 16.26
N ALA A 165 -8.77 -12.19 17.38
CA ALA A 165 -8.29 -11.00 18.06
C ALA A 165 -6.86 -11.17 18.63
N LEU A 166 -6.52 -12.36 19.16
CA LEU A 166 -5.17 -12.66 19.66
C LEU A 166 -4.16 -12.77 18.51
N LEU A 167 -4.55 -13.36 17.38
CA LEU A 167 -3.74 -13.33 16.15
C LEU A 167 -3.46 -11.90 15.69
N ARG A 168 -4.51 -11.07 15.60
CA ARG A 168 -4.40 -9.65 15.22
C ARG A 168 -3.49 -8.88 16.18
N LEU A 169 -3.58 -9.11 17.49
CA LEU A 169 -2.66 -8.55 18.48
C LEU A 169 -1.21 -8.91 18.13
N MET A 170 -0.91 -10.18 17.85
CA MET A 170 0.45 -10.63 17.53
C MET A 170 0.96 -10.05 16.21
N GLU A 171 0.18 -10.10 15.13
CA GLU A 171 0.61 -9.75 13.77
C GLU A 171 0.66 -8.23 13.50
N TYR A 172 -0.24 -7.48 14.13
CA TYR A 172 -0.34 -6.03 13.95
C TYR A 172 0.20 -5.25 15.13
N GLY A 173 -0.19 -5.63 16.36
CA GLY A 173 0.16 -4.88 17.57
C GLY A 173 1.60 -5.13 18.00
N LEU A 174 1.95 -6.41 18.21
CA LEU A 174 3.28 -6.79 18.72
C LEU A 174 4.31 -7.02 17.61
N ARG A 175 3.85 -7.23 16.37
CA ARG A 175 4.68 -7.47 15.16
C ARG A 175 5.53 -8.73 15.31
N VAL A 176 4.87 -9.85 15.57
CA VAL A 176 5.49 -11.17 15.73
C VAL A 176 5.48 -11.92 14.40
N HIS A 177 6.49 -12.77 14.17
CA HIS A 177 6.54 -13.68 13.03
C HIS A 177 5.23 -14.49 12.90
N PRO A 178 4.59 -14.60 11.71
CA PRO A 178 3.24 -15.18 11.59
C PRO A 178 3.09 -16.62 12.11
N THR A 179 4.08 -17.50 11.84
CA THR A 179 4.07 -18.88 12.38
C THR A 179 4.09 -18.90 13.92
N ILE A 180 4.90 -18.03 14.53
CA ILE A 180 5.01 -17.92 15.99
C ILE A 180 3.72 -17.30 16.55
N ALA A 181 3.21 -16.25 15.91
CA ALA A 181 1.94 -15.61 16.25
C ALA A 181 0.79 -16.62 16.28
N ALA A 182 0.70 -17.50 15.27
CA ALA A 182 -0.30 -18.57 15.21
C ALA A 182 -0.17 -19.54 16.39
N GLN A 183 1.04 -20.04 16.66
CA GLN A 183 1.28 -20.97 17.76
C GLN A 183 1.00 -20.34 19.14
N VAL A 184 1.36 -19.06 19.34
CA VAL A 184 1.05 -18.33 20.58
C VAL A 184 -0.46 -18.12 20.73
N ALA A 185 -1.15 -17.80 19.63
CA ALA A 185 -2.59 -17.59 19.66
C ALA A 185 -3.37 -18.88 19.96
N GLU A 186 -2.92 -20.03 19.44
CA GLU A 186 -3.48 -21.35 19.77
C GLU A 186 -3.34 -21.71 21.24
N LEU A 187 -2.25 -21.28 21.88
CA LEU A 187 -2.06 -21.46 23.33
C LEU A 187 -3.04 -20.61 24.16
N GLY A 188 -3.68 -19.61 23.55
CA GLY A 188 -4.65 -18.77 24.23
C GLY A 188 -4.03 -18.04 25.42
N VAL A 189 -2.86 -17.42 25.22
CA VAL A 189 -2.12 -16.68 26.25
C VAL A 189 -1.81 -15.26 25.78
N ILE A 190 -1.83 -14.32 26.72
CA ILE A 190 -1.24 -12.99 26.51
C ILE A 190 0.20 -13.03 27.03
N PRO A 191 1.21 -12.69 26.22
CA PRO A 191 2.59 -12.62 26.67
C PRO A 191 2.74 -11.59 27.80
N ALA A 192 3.19 -12.04 28.98
CA ALA A 192 3.64 -11.12 30.03
C ALA A 192 4.98 -10.50 29.67
N VAL A 193 5.87 -11.28 29.05
CA VAL A 193 7.06 -10.76 28.39
C VAL A 193 7.16 -11.40 27.02
N LEU A 194 7.35 -10.59 25.99
CA LEU A 194 7.71 -11.04 24.65
C LEU A 194 9.05 -10.43 24.28
N THR A 195 10.02 -11.27 23.97
CA THR A 195 11.31 -10.84 23.43
C THR A 195 11.42 -11.35 22.01
N SER A 196 11.76 -10.48 21.05
CA SER A 196 12.05 -10.84 19.68
C SER A 196 13.47 -10.39 19.31
N ASP A 197 14.23 -11.29 18.70
CA ASP A 197 15.63 -11.09 18.32
C ASP A 197 15.78 -11.01 16.79
N ASP A 198 15.60 -9.80 16.27
CA ASP A 198 15.60 -9.52 14.84
C ASP A 198 17.05 -9.25 14.36
N HIS A 199 17.66 -10.15 13.59
CA HIS A 199 18.91 -9.82 12.90
C HIS A 199 18.66 -9.55 11.42
N PHE A 200 18.56 -8.28 11.10
CA PHE A 200 18.55 -7.79 9.75
C PHE A 200 20.01 -7.55 9.28
N VAL A 201 20.27 -7.63 7.97
CA VAL A 201 21.61 -7.54 7.36
C VAL A 201 22.49 -6.43 7.93
N LEU A 202 21.91 -5.27 8.22
CA LEU A 202 22.62 -4.10 8.73
C LEU A 202 22.27 -3.75 10.19
N GLN A 203 21.34 -4.48 10.81
CA GLN A 203 20.78 -4.13 12.11
C GLN A 203 20.47 -5.40 12.90
N HIS A 204 21.14 -5.56 14.03
CA HIS A 204 20.72 -6.52 15.05
C HIS A 204 19.92 -5.77 16.10
N ARG A 205 18.65 -6.15 16.28
CA ARG A 205 17.72 -5.47 17.19
C ARG A 205 17.00 -6.48 18.06
N VAL A 206 17.20 -6.36 19.37
CA VAL A 206 16.44 -7.10 20.38
C VAL A 206 15.32 -6.21 20.90
N ARG A 207 14.07 -6.62 20.71
CA ARG A 207 12.90 -5.95 21.27
C ARG A 207 12.36 -6.76 22.44
N ARG A 208 12.10 -6.10 23.56
CA ARG A 208 11.45 -6.66 24.74
C ARG A 208 10.19 -5.86 25.04
N LEU A 209 9.05 -6.54 25.10
CA LEU A 209 7.76 -5.98 25.49
C LEU A 209 7.33 -6.65 26.78
N GLU A 210 7.09 -5.87 27.83
CA GLU A 210 6.63 -6.35 29.13
C GLU A 210 5.24 -5.80 29.43
N LEU A 211 4.28 -6.70 29.62
CA LEU A 211 2.93 -6.34 29.98
C LEU A 211 2.94 -5.82 31.42
N THR A 212 2.62 -4.54 31.55
CA THR A 212 2.60 -3.84 32.84
C THR A 212 1.19 -3.81 33.44
N ARG A 213 0.16 -3.86 32.60
CA ARG A 213 -1.24 -3.74 33.02
C ARG A 213 -2.20 -4.21 31.92
N LEU A 214 -3.25 -4.93 32.31
CA LEU A 214 -4.45 -5.15 31.51
C LEU A 214 -5.65 -4.42 32.10
N VAL A 215 -6.44 -3.81 31.21
CA VAL A 215 -7.61 -3.00 31.53
C VAL A 215 -8.82 -3.58 30.78
N PRO A 216 -9.95 -3.88 31.46
CA PRO A 216 -11.12 -4.51 30.84
C PRO A 216 -11.95 -3.56 29.94
N GLU A 217 -11.51 -2.32 29.78
CA GLU A 217 -12.08 -1.33 28.87
C GLU A 217 -11.23 -1.16 27.60
N ALA A 218 -11.88 -1.11 26.44
CA ALA A 218 -11.26 -0.77 25.17
C ALA A 218 -10.93 0.73 25.08
N LEU A 219 -9.89 1.07 24.32
CA LEU A 219 -9.63 2.45 23.93
C LEU A 219 -10.79 2.98 23.06
N ASP A 220 -11.28 4.17 23.39
CA ASP A 220 -12.27 4.87 22.57
C ASP A 220 -11.56 5.70 21.49
N PHE A 221 -11.42 5.13 20.29
CA PHE A 221 -10.77 5.83 19.18
C PHE A 221 -11.52 7.08 18.73
N ALA A 222 -12.86 7.10 18.84
CA ALA A 222 -13.66 8.28 18.51
C ALA A 222 -13.36 9.43 19.48
N ALA A 223 -13.21 9.14 20.77
CA ALA A 223 -12.76 10.12 21.74
C ALA A 223 -11.32 10.58 21.49
N LEU A 224 -10.39 9.67 21.14
CA LEU A 224 -8.99 10.01 20.83
C LEU A 224 -8.86 10.93 19.60
N THR A 225 -9.76 10.77 18.63
CA THR A 225 -9.77 11.56 17.38
C THR A 225 -10.70 12.76 17.42
N ALA A 226 -11.36 13.02 18.56
CA ALA A 226 -12.25 14.16 18.70
C ALA A 226 -11.51 15.49 18.46
N GLY A 227 -12.02 16.28 17.51
CA GLY A 227 -11.41 17.55 17.11
C GLY A 227 -10.09 17.42 16.36
N CYS A 228 -9.75 16.24 15.85
CA CYS A 228 -8.67 16.07 14.88
C CYS A 228 -9.18 16.37 13.47
N GLU A 229 -8.32 16.94 12.64
CA GLU A 229 -8.64 17.25 11.24
C GLU A 229 -8.17 16.11 10.32
N PRO A 230 -8.80 15.89 9.17
CA PRO A 230 -8.23 15.01 8.15
C PRO A 230 -6.85 15.51 7.72
N GLU A 231 -5.87 14.61 7.58
CA GLU A 231 -4.56 14.94 7.01
C GLU A 231 -4.75 15.68 5.68
N PRO A 232 -4.11 16.83 5.42
CA PRO A 232 -4.29 17.55 4.16
C PRO A 232 -3.85 16.67 2.97
N PRO A 233 -4.53 16.77 1.81
CA PRO A 233 -4.11 16.01 0.64
C PRO A 233 -2.71 16.49 0.21
N ALA A 234 -1.82 15.55 -0.10
CA ALA A 234 -0.42 15.89 -0.41
C ALA A 234 -0.26 16.66 -1.74
N ASP A 235 -1.25 16.59 -2.63
CA ASP A 235 -1.26 17.29 -3.89
C ASP A 235 -2.70 17.54 -4.38
N GLU A 236 -2.81 18.24 -5.51
CA GLU A 236 -4.11 18.63 -6.07
C GLU A 236 -4.94 17.44 -6.54
N ALA A 237 -4.31 16.38 -7.05
CA ALA A 237 -5.04 15.23 -7.57
C ALA A 237 -5.81 14.50 -6.44
N LEU A 238 -5.16 14.32 -5.29
CA LEU A 238 -5.81 13.79 -4.08
C LEU A 238 -6.80 14.78 -3.47
N ALA A 239 -6.58 16.09 -3.62
CA ALA A 239 -7.55 17.09 -3.20
C ALA A 239 -8.87 17.00 -4.00
N LEU A 240 -8.78 16.68 -5.30
CA LEU A 240 -9.94 16.43 -6.16
C LEU A 240 -10.69 15.18 -5.72
N LEU A 241 -9.99 14.11 -5.35
CA LEU A 241 -10.61 12.85 -4.90
C LEU A 241 -11.60 13.10 -3.76
N ARG A 242 -11.25 13.98 -2.80
CA ARG A 242 -12.10 14.31 -1.65
C ARG A 242 -13.31 15.20 -1.99
N ARG A 243 -13.28 15.90 -3.11
CA ARG A 243 -14.31 16.88 -3.51
C ARG A 243 -15.20 16.37 -4.65
N SER A 244 -14.75 15.36 -5.38
CA SER A 244 -15.40 14.88 -6.59
C SER A 244 -16.68 14.12 -6.22
N PRO A 245 -17.83 14.49 -6.79
CA PRO A 245 -19.06 13.73 -6.60
C PRO A 245 -18.93 12.35 -7.27
N ASP A 246 -19.71 11.37 -6.81
CA ASP A 246 -19.83 10.03 -7.42
C ASP A 246 -20.65 10.05 -8.72
N GLU A 247 -20.44 11.07 -9.56
CA GLU A 247 -21.16 11.24 -10.81
C GLU A 247 -20.35 10.65 -11.96
N PRO A 248 -20.97 9.82 -12.81
CA PRO A 248 -20.34 9.31 -14.01
C PRO A 248 -20.04 10.44 -15.00
N SER A 249 -19.08 10.22 -15.91
CA SER A 249 -18.76 11.18 -16.96
C SER A 249 -20.01 11.50 -17.80
N ASP A 250 -20.27 12.79 -18.05
CA ASP A 250 -21.35 13.27 -18.94
C ASP A 250 -20.98 13.12 -20.44
N PHE A 251 -19.84 12.52 -20.75
CA PHE A 251 -19.35 12.36 -22.11
C PHE A 251 -20.15 11.32 -22.91
N ARG A 252 -20.49 11.65 -24.17
CA ARG A 252 -21.11 10.72 -25.13
C ARG A 252 -20.30 10.59 -26.41
N LEU A 253 -20.23 9.37 -26.97
CA LEU A 253 -19.59 9.11 -28.26
C LEU A 253 -20.14 9.95 -29.42
N ASP A 254 -21.34 10.53 -29.26
CA ASP A 254 -21.90 11.47 -30.22
C ASP A 254 -21.06 12.73 -30.36
N ASP A 255 -20.42 13.21 -29.29
CA ASP A 255 -19.50 14.35 -29.36
C ASP A 255 -18.30 14.05 -30.28
N ALA A 256 -17.80 12.80 -30.26
CA ALA A 256 -16.73 12.36 -31.15
C ALA A 256 -17.20 12.30 -32.61
N ARG A 257 -18.42 11.82 -32.85
CA ARG A 257 -19.04 11.78 -34.19
C ARG A 257 -19.30 13.17 -34.74
N GLU A 258 -19.75 14.09 -33.89
CA GLU A 258 -20.01 15.48 -34.25
C GLU A 258 -18.70 16.19 -34.62
N ALA A 259 -17.66 16.06 -33.79
CA ALA A 259 -16.33 16.59 -34.08
C ALA A 259 -15.79 16.04 -35.42
N LEU A 260 -15.97 14.74 -35.69
CA LEU A 260 -15.61 14.14 -36.96
C LEU A 260 -16.41 14.72 -38.14
N GLY A 261 -17.71 14.97 -37.95
CA GLY A 261 -18.59 15.62 -38.93
C GLY A 261 -18.13 17.04 -39.29
N ARG A 262 -17.65 17.80 -38.31
CA ARG A 262 -17.02 19.13 -38.50
C ARG A 262 -15.61 19.06 -39.11
N GLY A 263 -15.06 17.87 -39.32
CA GLY A 263 -13.69 17.66 -39.81
C GLY A 263 -12.60 17.83 -38.73
N ALA A 264 -12.97 18.02 -37.46
CA ALA A 264 -12.10 18.16 -36.30
C ALA A 264 -11.61 16.79 -35.81
N ARG A 265 -10.78 16.13 -36.62
CA ARG A 265 -10.39 14.73 -36.40
C ARG A 265 -9.51 14.48 -35.17
N VAL A 266 -8.76 15.49 -34.73
CA VAL A 266 -7.95 15.41 -33.48
C VAL A 266 -8.88 15.42 -32.28
N GLU A 267 -9.77 16.42 -32.21
CA GLU A 267 -10.85 16.48 -31.20
C GLU A 267 -11.66 15.18 -31.18
N ALA A 268 -12.05 14.65 -32.34
CA ALA A 268 -12.79 13.38 -32.43
C ALA A 268 -12.01 12.19 -31.84
N LEU A 269 -10.69 12.09 -32.09
CA LEU A 269 -9.88 10.99 -31.52
C LEU A 269 -9.69 11.16 -30.01
N LEU A 270 -9.49 12.39 -29.54
CA LEU A 270 -9.37 12.69 -28.10
C LEU A 270 -10.66 12.41 -27.34
N ALA A 271 -11.81 12.72 -27.95
CA ALA A 271 -13.12 12.35 -27.44
C ALA A 271 -13.26 10.82 -27.30
N VAL A 272 -12.78 10.04 -28.28
CA VAL A 272 -12.76 8.57 -28.18
C VAL A 272 -11.86 8.09 -27.04
N PHE A 273 -10.69 8.70 -26.82
CA PHE A 273 -9.84 8.34 -25.69
C PHE A 273 -10.50 8.64 -24.35
N ALA A 274 -11.06 9.85 -24.18
CA ALA A 274 -11.81 10.21 -22.98
C ALA A 274 -12.93 9.20 -22.69
N HIS A 275 -13.70 8.81 -23.72
CA HIS A 275 -14.71 7.77 -23.58
C HIS A 275 -14.16 6.46 -23.05
N ASN A 276 -13.08 5.97 -23.68
CA ASN A 276 -12.50 4.67 -23.37
C ASN A 276 -11.77 4.65 -22.02
N TRP A 277 -11.50 5.81 -21.41
CA TRP A 277 -10.99 5.88 -20.04
C TRP A 277 -12.10 5.91 -18.99
N ALA A 278 -13.32 6.33 -19.37
CA ALA A 278 -14.48 6.34 -18.48
C ALA A 278 -15.32 5.05 -18.59
N PHE A 279 -15.39 4.44 -19.77
CA PHE A 279 -16.36 3.38 -20.08
C PHE A 279 -15.74 2.19 -20.83
N VAL A 280 -16.42 1.04 -20.75
CA VAL A 280 -16.15 -0.12 -21.60
C VAL A 280 -17.01 -0.05 -22.85
N ALA A 281 -16.41 0.29 -23.98
CA ALA A 281 -17.11 0.41 -25.25
C ALA A 281 -16.27 -0.07 -26.44
N ASN A 282 -16.93 -0.61 -27.46
CA ASN A 282 -16.30 -0.90 -28.73
C ASN A 282 -16.31 0.37 -29.62
N THR A 283 -15.17 1.06 -29.68
CA THR A 283 -15.00 2.25 -30.51
C THR A 283 -14.23 1.99 -31.81
N GLY A 284 -13.95 0.72 -32.13
CA GLY A 284 -13.10 0.33 -33.27
C GLY A 284 -13.58 0.86 -34.62
N GLU A 285 -14.89 0.78 -34.89
CA GLU A 285 -15.46 1.32 -36.14
C GLU A 285 -15.33 2.83 -36.25
N LEU A 286 -15.57 3.56 -35.15
CA LEU A 286 -15.45 5.01 -35.13
C LEU A 286 -13.99 5.45 -35.28
N VAL A 287 -13.05 4.77 -34.61
CA VAL A 287 -11.62 4.99 -34.79
C VAL A 287 -11.23 4.75 -36.24
N ALA A 288 -11.62 3.62 -36.83
CA ALA A 288 -11.34 3.31 -38.23
C ALA A 288 -11.87 4.39 -39.18
N GLU A 289 -13.08 4.92 -38.94
CA GLU A 289 -13.65 6.01 -39.74
C GLU A 289 -12.88 7.33 -39.56
N ILE A 290 -12.44 7.66 -38.34
CA ILE A 290 -11.55 8.82 -38.09
C ILE A 290 -10.27 8.69 -38.91
N PHE A 291 -9.64 7.51 -38.91
CA PHE A 291 -8.42 7.25 -39.67
C PHE A 291 -8.64 7.24 -41.19
N LYS A 292 -9.75 6.69 -41.66
CA LYS A 292 -10.12 6.69 -43.09
C LYS A 292 -10.34 8.11 -43.60
N ARG A 293 -10.97 8.98 -42.81
CA ARG A 293 -11.15 10.40 -43.15
C ARG A 293 -9.89 11.22 -42.94
N ALA A 294 -8.86 10.69 -42.28
CA ALA A 294 -7.59 11.36 -42.04
C ALA A 294 -6.64 11.20 -43.24
N GLY A 295 -6.21 12.31 -43.83
CA GLY A 295 -5.20 12.30 -44.90
C GLY A 295 -3.84 11.74 -44.43
N TRP A 296 -2.98 11.39 -45.39
CA TRP A 296 -1.65 10.80 -45.13
C TRP A 296 -0.79 11.62 -44.16
N PHE A 297 -0.88 12.95 -44.22
CA PHE A 297 -0.15 13.89 -43.34
C PHE A 297 -0.95 14.38 -42.12
N SER A 298 -2.06 13.71 -41.80
CA SER A 298 -2.95 14.14 -40.72
C SER A 298 -2.27 14.08 -39.34
N PRO A 299 -2.51 15.07 -38.45
CA PRO A 299 -2.08 15.01 -37.05
C PRO A 299 -2.57 13.76 -36.30
N VAL A 300 -3.69 13.15 -36.72
CA VAL A 300 -4.24 11.92 -36.12
C VAL A 300 -3.27 10.76 -36.20
N LYS A 301 -2.59 10.57 -37.34
CA LYS A 301 -1.57 9.52 -37.49
C LYS A 301 -0.34 9.77 -36.60
N ARG A 302 -0.03 11.05 -36.33
CA ARG A 302 1.06 11.41 -35.42
C ARG A 302 0.75 11.06 -33.97
N ILE A 303 -0.51 11.18 -33.53
CA ILE A 303 -0.91 10.85 -32.15
C ILE A 303 -0.45 9.44 -31.77
N LEU A 304 -0.69 8.44 -32.61
CA LEU A 304 -0.26 7.05 -32.33
C LEU A 304 1.24 6.93 -32.07
N LYS A 305 2.07 7.65 -32.84
CA LYS A 305 3.53 7.69 -32.63
C LYS A 305 3.91 8.49 -31.39
N LEU A 306 3.12 9.50 -31.04
CA LEU A 306 3.39 10.34 -29.86
C LEU A 306 3.05 9.62 -28.55
N VAL A 307 2.13 8.65 -28.57
CA VAL A 307 1.72 7.89 -27.38
C VAL A 307 2.41 6.53 -27.26
N SER A 308 3.14 6.07 -28.30
CA SER A 308 3.89 4.81 -28.23
C SER A 308 5.03 4.88 -27.22
N ARG A 309 5.41 3.76 -26.62
CA ARG A 309 6.53 3.68 -25.66
C ARG A 309 7.80 4.28 -26.27
N ALA A 310 8.46 5.19 -25.54
CA ALA A 310 9.71 5.78 -26.00
C ALA A 310 10.90 4.84 -25.82
N SER A 311 11.89 4.96 -26.70
CA SER A 311 13.14 4.20 -26.63
C SER A 311 14.30 5.00 -26.03
N SER A 312 14.13 6.31 -25.84
CA SER A 312 15.14 7.21 -25.29
C SER A 312 14.51 8.47 -24.70
N GLU A 313 15.22 9.12 -23.77
CA GLU A 313 14.78 10.39 -23.18
C GLU A 313 14.52 11.49 -24.23
N GLY A 314 15.39 11.58 -25.23
CA GLY A 314 15.21 12.53 -26.34
C GLY A 314 14.01 12.20 -27.24
N GLU A 315 13.51 10.97 -27.23
CA GLU A 315 12.24 10.62 -27.88
C GLU A 315 11.04 11.04 -27.03
N VAL A 316 11.06 10.79 -25.72
CA VAL A 316 10.02 11.25 -24.78
C VAL A 316 9.80 12.75 -24.90
N GLU A 317 10.88 13.54 -24.92
CA GLU A 317 10.79 15.01 -25.05
C GLU A 317 10.13 15.45 -26.37
N LYS A 318 10.46 14.78 -27.49
CA LYS A 318 9.81 15.03 -28.79
C LYS A 318 8.33 14.65 -28.75
N GLN A 319 7.98 13.59 -28.03
CA GLN A 319 6.61 13.14 -27.86
C GLN A 319 5.80 14.15 -27.04
N LEU A 320 6.31 14.61 -25.90
CA LEU A 320 5.71 15.66 -25.08
C LEU A 320 5.47 16.94 -25.87
N THR A 321 6.51 17.47 -26.53
CA THR A 321 6.39 18.64 -27.41
C THR A 321 5.38 18.42 -28.54
N GLY A 322 5.33 17.20 -29.10
CA GLY A 322 4.41 16.84 -30.16
C GLY A 322 2.95 16.81 -29.69
N LEU A 323 2.69 16.29 -28.49
CA LEU A 323 1.37 16.27 -27.86
C LEU A 323 0.89 17.69 -27.56
N GLU A 324 1.74 18.55 -27.01
CA GLU A 324 1.37 19.95 -26.75
C GLU A 324 1.01 20.72 -28.02
N LYS A 325 1.71 20.47 -29.13
CA LYS A 325 1.36 21.08 -30.44
C LYS A 325 -0.03 20.69 -30.94
N LEU A 326 -0.62 19.60 -30.44
CA LEU A 326 -1.98 19.19 -30.81
C LEU A 326 -3.05 19.92 -30.03
N ARG A 327 -2.71 20.59 -28.93
CA ARG A 327 -3.65 21.31 -28.07
C ARG A 327 -4.49 22.34 -28.82
N ALA A 328 -3.89 23.05 -29.78
CA ALA A 328 -4.60 23.98 -30.67
C ALA A 328 -5.71 23.33 -31.53
N LYS A 329 -5.76 22.00 -31.63
CA LYS A 329 -6.75 21.22 -32.38
C LYS A 329 -7.57 20.27 -31.50
N ALA A 330 -7.40 20.36 -30.19
CA ALA A 330 -7.99 19.42 -29.25
C ALA A 330 -9.46 19.73 -28.93
N GLY A 331 -9.89 20.97 -29.16
CA GLY A 331 -11.27 21.40 -28.96
C GLY A 331 -11.72 21.21 -27.51
N ARG A 332 -12.93 20.70 -27.32
CA ARG A 332 -13.51 20.45 -25.98
C ARG A 332 -12.72 19.38 -25.18
N TYR A 333 -11.99 18.50 -25.86
CA TYR A 333 -11.27 17.36 -25.27
C TYR A 333 -9.78 17.63 -25.09
N ASP A 334 -9.40 18.89 -24.85
CA ASP A 334 -8.02 19.26 -24.53
C ASP A 334 -7.50 18.55 -23.27
N TYR A 335 -8.36 18.30 -22.29
CA TYR A 335 -8.04 17.55 -21.07
C TYR A 335 -7.63 16.09 -21.34
N ALA A 336 -8.08 15.49 -22.46
CA ALA A 336 -7.63 14.17 -22.85
C ALA A 336 -6.15 14.17 -23.28
N LEU A 337 -5.62 15.30 -23.77
CA LEU A 337 -4.18 15.45 -23.97
C LEU A 337 -3.42 15.49 -22.65
N ASP A 338 -3.99 16.06 -21.58
CA ASP A 338 -3.34 16.05 -20.26
C ASP A 338 -3.16 14.62 -19.73
N VAL A 339 -4.12 13.73 -19.99
CA VAL A 339 -3.93 12.30 -19.66
C VAL A 339 -2.76 11.72 -20.46
N LEU A 340 -2.71 11.95 -21.78
CA LEU A 340 -1.61 11.44 -22.63
C LEU A 340 -0.25 12.02 -22.25
N LEU A 341 -0.21 13.30 -21.86
CA LEU A 341 0.99 13.96 -21.35
C LEU A 341 1.40 13.36 -20.02
N GLY A 342 0.46 13.14 -19.10
CA GLY A 342 0.71 12.47 -17.81
C GLY A 342 1.37 11.12 -17.98
N GLU A 343 0.85 10.26 -18.86
CA GLU A 343 1.45 8.95 -19.19
C GLU A 343 2.90 9.09 -19.69
N LYS A 344 3.17 10.09 -20.54
CA LYS A 344 4.52 10.34 -21.06
C LYS A 344 5.47 10.92 -20.02
N LEU A 345 4.96 11.71 -19.09
CA LEU A 345 5.73 12.25 -17.97
C LEU A 345 6.09 11.14 -16.97
N VAL A 346 5.21 10.15 -16.77
CA VAL A 346 5.55 8.93 -16.01
C VAL A 346 6.68 8.15 -16.70
N GLU A 347 6.64 7.97 -18.03
CA GLU A 347 7.75 7.34 -18.76
C GLU A 347 9.09 8.10 -18.62
N ARG A 348 9.03 9.40 -18.34
CA ARG A 348 10.20 10.27 -18.08
C ARG A 348 10.63 10.30 -16.61
N ASP A 349 9.92 9.62 -15.71
CA ASP A 349 10.07 9.74 -14.25
C ASP A 349 9.82 11.17 -13.71
N ALA A 350 9.11 12.02 -14.48
CA ALA A 350 8.73 13.38 -14.11
C ALA A 350 7.44 13.36 -13.28
N ILE A 351 7.47 12.71 -12.11
CA ILE A 351 6.25 12.30 -11.41
C ILE A 351 5.37 13.47 -10.94
N ALA A 352 5.97 14.56 -10.44
CA ALA A 352 5.19 15.72 -10.01
C ALA A 352 4.42 16.38 -11.16
N GLU A 353 5.05 16.45 -12.33
CA GLU A 353 4.43 16.98 -13.55
C GLU A 353 3.34 16.04 -14.06
N ALA A 354 3.57 14.72 -14.00
CA ALA A 354 2.57 13.71 -14.34
C ALA A 354 1.31 13.84 -13.47
N ASN A 355 1.48 13.95 -12.15
CA ASN A 355 0.36 14.13 -11.21
C ASN A 355 -0.41 15.42 -11.50
N ALA A 356 0.28 16.52 -11.84
CA ALA A 356 -0.37 17.78 -12.20
C ALA A 356 -1.16 17.66 -13.53
N ALA A 357 -0.63 16.93 -14.51
CA ALA A 357 -1.33 16.67 -15.77
C ALA A 357 -2.59 15.81 -15.54
N PHE A 358 -2.48 14.73 -14.77
CA PHE A 358 -3.64 13.92 -14.39
C PHE A 358 -4.68 14.72 -13.59
N ALA A 359 -4.25 15.54 -12.63
CA ALA A 359 -5.15 16.44 -11.90
C ALA A 359 -5.87 17.41 -12.85
N SER A 360 -5.18 17.95 -13.85
CA SER A 360 -5.79 18.81 -14.89
C SER A 360 -6.88 18.09 -15.67
N ALA A 361 -6.64 16.85 -16.06
CA ALA A 361 -7.65 16.04 -16.72
C ALA A 361 -8.86 15.78 -15.81
N LEU A 362 -8.60 15.37 -14.57
CA LEU A 362 -9.63 14.98 -13.59
C LEU A 362 -10.45 16.17 -13.09
N ARG A 363 -9.91 17.40 -13.10
CA ARG A 363 -10.70 18.63 -12.88
C ARG A 363 -11.79 18.81 -13.92
N ARG A 364 -11.53 18.39 -15.16
CA ARG A 364 -12.43 18.57 -16.30
C ARG A 364 -13.42 17.42 -16.40
N ASP A 365 -12.97 16.21 -16.10
CA ASP A 365 -13.80 15.02 -16.02
C ASP A 365 -13.34 14.10 -14.88
N PRO A 366 -14.00 14.12 -13.71
CA PRO A 366 -13.66 13.26 -12.59
C PRO A 366 -14.09 11.80 -12.79
N GLY A 367 -14.81 11.50 -13.88
CA GLY A 367 -15.33 10.16 -14.22
C GLY A 367 -14.35 9.29 -15.02
N LEU A 368 -13.12 9.76 -15.27
CA LEU A 368 -12.10 9.02 -16.00
C LEU A 368 -11.46 7.91 -15.13
N ALA A 369 -12.16 6.79 -15.00
CA ALA A 369 -11.73 5.64 -14.19
C ALA A 369 -10.29 5.19 -14.50
N ALA A 370 -9.90 5.10 -15.78
CA ALA A 370 -8.55 4.71 -16.16
C ALA A 370 -7.49 5.73 -15.73
N THR A 371 -7.80 7.03 -15.73
CA THR A 371 -6.88 8.08 -15.28
C THR A 371 -6.66 8.01 -13.77
N TRP A 372 -7.68 7.66 -12.98
CA TRP A 372 -7.51 7.35 -11.56
C TRP A 372 -6.61 6.13 -11.35
N VAL A 373 -6.72 5.07 -12.16
CA VAL A 373 -5.79 3.94 -12.10
C VAL A 373 -4.36 4.36 -12.45
N SER A 374 -4.16 5.17 -13.49
CA SER A 374 -2.82 5.67 -13.84
C SER A 374 -2.20 6.49 -12.71
N LEU A 375 -2.97 7.41 -12.12
CA LEU A 375 -2.54 8.19 -10.97
C LEU A 375 -2.22 7.29 -9.76
N GLY A 376 -3.06 6.28 -9.49
CA GLY A 376 -2.83 5.31 -8.43
C GLY A 376 -1.52 4.53 -8.63
N ARG A 377 -1.25 4.06 -9.85
CA ARG A 377 0.02 3.40 -10.20
C ARG A 377 1.21 4.33 -9.99
N THR A 378 1.08 5.60 -10.37
CA THR A 378 2.10 6.62 -10.12
C THR A 378 2.39 6.81 -8.64
N TYR A 379 1.37 6.88 -7.77
CA TYR A 379 1.59 6.91 -6.32
C TYR A 379 2.23 5.63 -5.77
N THR A 380 1.82 4.45 -6.26
CA THR A 380 2.45 3.20 -5.83
C THR A 380 3.92 3.13 -6.22
N ALA A 381 4.32 3.68 -7.37
CA ALA A 381 5.73 3.76 -7.78
C ALA A 381 6.56 4.65 -6.83
N GLN A 382 5.92 5.67 -6.23
CA GLN A 382 6.51 6.49 -5.17
C GLN A 382 6.45 5.85 -3.77
N ARG A 383 5.99 4.59 -3.66
CA ARG A 383 5.70 3.89 -2.40
C ARG A 383 4.61 4.56 -1.53
N ARG A 384 3.79 5.40 -2.12
CA ARG A 384 2.63 6.03 -1.47
C ARG A 384 1.39 5.15 -1.64
N TYR A 385 1.42 3.96 -1.04
CA TYR A 385 0.40 2.93 -1.28
C TYR A 385 -1.00 3.34 -0.81
N ALA A 386 -1.12 4.08 0.29
CA ALA A 386 -2.40 4.60 0.77
C ALA A 386 -3.09 5.47 -0.29
N ASP A 387 -2.34 6.41 -0.86
CA ASP A 387 -2.83 7.31 -1.92
C ASP A 387 -3.11 6.56 -3.23
N GLY A 388 -2.29 5.55 -3.54
CA GLY A 388 -2.50 4.66 -4.66
C GLY A 388 -3.83 3.90 -4.58
N TRP A 389 -4.11 3.31 -3.42
CA TRP A 389 -5.36 2.57 -3.20
C TRP A 389 -6.59 3.48 -3.12
N ASP A 390 -6.49 4.71 -2.62
CA ASP A 390 -7.59 5.66 -2.72
C ASP A 390 -7.99 5.91 -4.18
N CYS A 391 -6.99 6.09 -5.06
CA CYS A 391 -7.23 6.26 -6.49
C CYS A 391 -7.82 5.00 -7.14
N PHE A 392 -7.36 3.81 -6.71
CA PHE A 392 -7.91 2.55 -7.20
C PHE A 392 -9.36 2.32 -6.75
N GLU A 393 -9.67 2.58 -5.48
CA GLU A 393 -11.04 2.54 -4.95
C GLU A 393 -11.94 3.51 -5.71
N ARG A 394 -11.43 4.71 -6.04
CA ARG A 394 -12.15 5.67 -6.87
C ARG A 394 -12.43 5.14 -8.28
N ALA A 395 -11.42 4.56 -8.93
CA ALA A 395 -11.60 3.97 -10.26
C ALA A 395 -12.61 2.82 -10.27
N ASP A 396 -12.57 1.97 -9.23
CA ASP A 396 -13.49 0.86 -9.05
C ASP A 396 -14.93 1.33 -8.85
N GLN A 397 -15.15 2.36 -8.03
CA GLN A 397 -16.49 2.98 -7.87
C GLN A 397 -17.06 3.51 -9.18
N LEU A 398 -16.21 4.10 -10.03
CA LEU A 398 -16.62 4.72 -11.29
C LEU A 398 -16.96 3.69 -12.37
N CYS A 399 -16.12 2.66 -12.54
CA CYS A 399 -16.31 1.66 -13.60
C CYS A 399 -15.65 0.32 -13.21
N PRO A 400 -16.31 -0.50 -12.37
CA PRO A 400 -15.75 -1.76 -11.86
C PRO A 400 -15.35 -2.75 -12.97
N GLN A 401 -16.06 -2.71 -14.08
CA GLN A 401 -15.85 -3.59 -15.24
C GLN A 401 -14.76 -3.09 -16.20
N HIS A 402 -14.16 -1.93 -15.95
CA HIS A 402 -13.12 -1.38 -16.81
C HIS A 402 -11.88 -2.31 -16.79
N PRO A 403 -11.26 -2.65 -17.94
CA PRO A 403 -10.15 -3.60 -17.98
C PRO A 403 -8.99 -3.26 -17.02
N VAL A 404 -8.63 -1.97 -16.92
CA VAL A 404 -7.55 -1.54 -16.00
C VAL A 404 -7.94 -1.64 -14.52
N VAL A 405 -9.23 -1.59 -14.18
CA VAL A 405 -9.74 -1.84 -12.81
C VAL A 405 -9.68 -3.34 -12.51
N GLY A 406 -9.96 -4.19 -13.51
CA GLY A 406 -9.76 -5.63 -13.39
C GLY A 406 -8.31 -6.02 -13.04
N ASP A 407 -7.31 -5.23 -13.44
CA ASP A 407 -5.92 -5.43 -12.99
C ASP A 407 -5.72 -5.12 -11.50
N ILE A 408 -6.47 -4.15 -10.96
CA ILE A 408 -6.48 -3.85 -9.52
C ILE A 408 -7.15 -4.99 -8.74
N HIS A 409 -8.26 -5.54 -9.23
CA HIS A 409 -8.89 -6.71 -8.59
C HIS A 409 -7.95 -7.93 -8.55
N LYS A 410 -7.13 -8.14 -9.59
CA LYS A 410 -6.09 -9.18 -9.58
C LYS A 410 -5.02 -8.90 -8.53
N LEU A 411 -4.62 -7.63 -8.35
CA LEU A 411 -3.67 -7.23 -7.31
C LEU A 411 -4.25 -7.51 -5.91
N ASP A 412 -5.49 -7.10 -5.65
CA ASP A 412 -6.23 -7.40 -4.40
C ASP A 412 -6.26 -8.91 -4.14
N ALA A 413 -6.77 -9.69 -5.10
CA ALA A 413 -6.86 -11.13 -4.99
C ALA A 413 -5.48 -11.79 -4.74
N GLY A 414 -4.43 -11.28 -5.38
CA GLY A 414 -3.05 -11.74 -5.17
C GLY A 414 -2.54 -11.48 -3.76
N LEU A 415 -2.77 -10.28 -3.22
CA LEU A 415 -2.39 -9.93 -1.84
C LEU A 415 -3.13 -10.83 -0.83
N ARG A 416 -4.44 -11.04 -1.02
CA ARG A 416 -5.23 -11.91 -0.15
C ARG A 416 -4.84 -13.38 -0.24
N ALA A 417 -4.49 -13.86 -1.44
CA ALA A 417 -4.06 -15.23 -1.62
C ALA A 417 -2.72 -15.52 -0.91
N ARG A 418 -1.78 -14.56 -0.93
CA ARG A 418 -0.47 -14.69 -0.29
C ARG A 418 -0.53 -14.42 1.22
N HIS A 419 -1.31 -13.43 1.64
CA HIS A 419 -1.31 -12.88 3.00
C HIS A 419 -2.68 -12.92 3.66
N GLY A 420 -3.46 -13.99 3.45
CA GLY A 420 -4.86 -14.08 3.89
C GLY A 420 -5.08 -13.93 5.40
N TYR A 421 -4.05 -14.20 6.22
CA TYR A 421 -4.09 -14.02 7.67
C TYR A 421 -4.09 -12.54 8.09
N LEU A 422 -3.65 -11.62 7.22
CA LEU A 422 -3.69 -10.16 7.41
C LEU A 422 -5.03 -9.53 6.99
N PHE A 423 -6.09 -10.31 6.77
CA PHE A 423 -7.40 -9.78 6.36
C PHE A 423 -8.54 -10.28 7.23
#